data_AF-A0A8K0VN18-F1
#
_entry.id   AF-A0A8K0VN18-F1
#
_cell.length_a   1.000
_cell.length_b   1.000
_cell.length_c   1.000
_cell.angle_alpha   90.00
_cell.angle_beta   90.00
_cell.angle_gamma   90.00
#
_symmetry.space_group_name_H-M   'P 1'
#
loop_
_entity.id
_entity.type
_entity.pdbx_description
1 polymer ?
#
loop_
_entity_poly.entity_id
_entity_poly.type
_entity_poly.pdbx_seq_one_letter_code
_entity_poly.pdbx_strand_id
1 'polypeptide(L)'
;MTERFKTTHVLKMEGKEAPPKTYADFPPVGESGKKFPVSPGDVDPTNVGSRRKHMRAFFNYMLPGVEERIYDEMRQDSVKSTCVSLNNARVEAVGTPCFEFLVDRGFWNYWFLQAKRNGYPTPDWPWDKYRPKIPDMAHGRSVVYHEWLKTKKAAENKAVKDEAVEDKAAENEAVKGTAVDETGETGGTAPKGKTQAGSPVAVSEVADKDAESKATTEEPASEQVETRAPTPKNLGSEVVKVRGPDKSLSSSMWAPKVPKPKADLKPTALVFRPRPVTQEPYQRPPIPDEGDRQLAWLTIFGQEEYVRPVCGYFEVLFPRNVPFESFVSGPGGIALKRINEEVIPDQLVITWVDSVPHRVSHRVPNWKEYQEEPWPERLVVGFSDRMSPAAVALQPNQRLLHDLWEDVCGWAYAAWQGYPEILEKFLARRTMERMALKFSMRSRIKRHIALMEASEPEVLAFLAERQEDVLLEKLDAWVFAQGKNMARPRVQVARMIWLGQTEVGQVDLVNVNKWMEDLAGKL
;
A
#
# COMPACT_ATOMS: atom_id res chain seq x y z
N MET A 1 -54.46 -22.40 -13.85
CA MET A 1 -53.57 -21.38 -14.44
C MET A 1 -52.15 -21.73 -14.04
N THR A 2 -51.61 -22.72 -14.73
CA THR A 2 -50.35 -23.40 -14.45
C THR A 2 -49.61 -23.42 -15.78
N GLU A 3 -48.28 -23.32 -15.72
CA GLU A 3 -47.33 -23.24 -16.84
C GLU A 3 -47.08 -21.85 -17.43
N ARG A 4 -45.92 -21.29 -17.08
CA ARG A 4 -44.97 -20.65 -18.00
C ARG A 4 -43.70 -20.37 -17.21
N PHE A 5 -42.67 -21.20 -17.36
CA PHE A 5 -41.24 -20.84 -17.30
C PHE A 5 -40.40 -22.13 -17.47
N LYS A 6 -40.26 -22.57 -18.73
CA LYS A 6 -39.10 -23.35 -19.18
C LYS A 6 -38.81 -22.89 -20.59
N THR A 7 -37.62 -22.33 -20.81
CA THR A 7 -36.68 -22.60 -21.93
C THR A 7 -35.62 -21.50 -21.92
N THR A 8 -34.55 -21.68 -21.15
CA THR A 8 -33.31 -20.92 -21.34
C THR A 8 -32.55 -21.62 -22.46
N HIS A 9 -32.63 -21.09 -23.68
CA HIS A 9 -31.78 -21.55 -24.78
C HIS A 9 -30.32 -21.15 -24.47
N VAL A 10 -29.51 -22.13 -24.07
CA VAL A 10 -28.05 -22.01 -24.09
C VAL A 10 -27.62 -22.08 -25.56
N LEU A 11 -27.42 -20.92 -26.18
CA LEU A 11 -26.73 -20.82 -27.46
C LEU A 11 -25.28 -21.25 -27.25
N LYS A 12 -24.98 -22.48 -27.68
CA LYS A 12 -23.63 -23.00 -27.83
C LYS A 12 -22.97 -22.24 -28.99
N MET A 13 -22.39 -21.07 -28.69
CA MET A 13 -21.52 -20.38 -29.63
C MET A 13 -20.25 -21.22 -29.75
N GLU A 14 -20.09 -21.93 -30.87
CA GLU A 14 -18.82 -22.53 -31.29
C GLU A 14 -17.83 -21.39 -31.60
N GLY A 15 -17.32 -20.76 -30.54
CA GLY A 15 -16.35 -19.68 -30.63
C GLY A 15 -14.98 -20.27 -30.94
N LYS A 16 -14.49 -20.02 -32.16
CA LYS A 16 -13.04 -20.07 -32.42
C LYS A 16 -12.39 -19.11 -31.43
N GLU A 17 -11.61 -19.65 -30.49
CA GLU A 17 -10.84 -18.83 -29.54
C GLU A 17 -10.04 -17.80 -30.33
N ALA A 18 -10.31 -16.51 -30.07
CA ALA A 18 -9.50 -15.45 -30.64
C ALA A 18 -8.04 -15.69 -30.22
N PRO A 19 -7.06 -15.48 -31.13
CA PRO A 19 -5.66 -15.69 -30.80
C PRO A 19 -5.31 -14.89 -29.53
N PRO A 20 -4.50 -15.47 -28.61
CA PRO A 20 -4.14 -14.82 -27.36
C PRO A 20 -3.56 -13.43 -27.66
N LYS A 21 -4.17 -12.40 -27.06
CA LYS A 21 -3.73 -11.01 -27.24
C LYS A 21 -2.31 -10.87 -26.72
N THR A 22 -1.43 -10.29 -27.54
CA THR A 22 -0.09 -9.93 -27.09
C THR A 22 -0.12 -8.57 -26.41
N TYR A 23 0.90 -8.23 -25.63
CA TYR A 23 0.95 -6.92 -24.99
C TYR A 23 1.03 -5.75 -25.99
N ALA A 24 1.45 -6.01 -27.23
CA ALA A 24 1.45 -5.02 -28.31
C ALA A 24 0.04 -4.63 -28.76
N ASP A 25 -0.97 -5.44 -28.42
CA ASP A 25 -2.38 -5.19 -28.73
C ASP A 25 -3.08 -4.34 -27.65
N PHE A 26 -2.35 -3.91 -26.61
CA PHE A 26 -2.89 -3.04 -25.57
C PHE A 26 -2.70 -1.58 -25.97
N PRO A 27 -3.81 -0.84 -26.22
CA PRO A 27 -3.73 0.58 -26.55
C PRO A 27 -3.34 1.40 -25.32
N PRO A 28 -2.74 2.58 -25.51
CA PRO A 28 -2.45 3.49 -24.42
C PRO A 28 -3.77 4.09 -23.92
N VAL A 29 -3.77 4.57 -22.67
CA VAL A 29 -4.98 5.10 -22.04
C VAL A 29 -5.56 6.24 -22.90
N GLY A 30 -6.80 6.07 -23.36
CA GLY A 30 -7.53 7.06 -24.15
C GLY A 30 -7.37 6.95 -25.67
N GLU A 31 -6.56 6.04 -26.22
CA GLU A 31 -6.37 5.93 -27.67
C GLU A 31 -6.63 4.52 -28.22
N SER A 32 -7.87 4.23 -28.62
CA SER A 32 -8.20 2.93 -29.21
C SER A 32 -7.48 2.68 -30.55
N GLY A 33 -7.05 1.44 -30.78
CA GLY A 33 -6.49 0.99 -32.06
C GLY A 33 -5.00 1.27 -32.29
N LYS A 34 -4.33 2.02 -31.41
CA LYS A 34 -2.86 2.13 -31.47
C LYS A 34 -2.21 0.87 -30.89
N LYS A 35 -1.15 0.42 -31.55
CA LYS A 35 -0.29 -0.68 -31.07
C LYS A 35 1.02 -0.13 -30.55
N PHE A 36 1.59 -0.82 -29.56
CA PHE A 36 2.92 -0.47 -29.07
C PHE A 36 3.96 -0.72 -30.18
N PRO A 37 4.81 0.28 -30.53
CA PRO A 37 5.65 0.19 -31.73
C PRO A 37 6.86 -0.74 -31.62
N VAL A 38 7.16 -1.28 -30.43
CA VAL A 38 8.32 -2.15 -30.20
C VAL A 38 7.87 -3.58 -30.00
N SER A 39 8.33 -4.50 -30.86
CA SER A 39 8.02 -5.92 -30.74
C SER A 39 8.82 -6.58 -29.61
N PRO A 40 8.25 -7.56 -28.89
CA PRO A 40 8.99 -8.36 -27.90
C PRO A 40 10.19 -9.11 -28.47
N GLY A 41 10.12 -9.48 -29.75
CA GLY A 41 11.19 -10.23 -30.43
C GLY A 41 12.49 -9.43 -30.58
N ASP A 42 12.39 -8.09 -30.53
CA ASP A 42 13.53 -7.19 -30.69
C ASP A 42 14.28 -6.96 -29.37
N VAL A 43 13.77 -7.49 -28.26
CA VAL A 43 14.35 -7.33 -26.92
C VAL A 43 15.13 -8.58 -26.57
N ASP A 44 16.43 -8.46 -26.30
CA ASP A 44 17.18 -9.53 -25.64
C ASP A 44 16.60 -9.75 -24.23
N PRO A 45 15.93 -10.89 -23.99
CA PRO A 45 15.25 -11.17 -22.73
C PRO A 45 16.23 -11.59 -21.63
N THR A 46 17.48 -11.92 -21.96
CA THR A 46 18.49 -12.32 -20.99
C THR A 46 19.22 -11.09 -20.42
N ASN A 47 19.30 -10.01 -21.21
CA ASN A 47 19.91 -8.75 -20.82
C ASN A 47 18.98 -7.88 -19.96
N VAL A 48 19.39 -7.60 -18.71
CA VAL A 48 18.63 -6.80 -17.74
C VAL A 48 18.35 -5.39 -18.26
N GLY A 49 19.33 -4.73 -18.87
CA GLY A 49 19.19 -3.36 -19.38
C GLY A 49 18.20 -3.28 -20.54
N SER A 50 18.25 -4.26 -21.45
CA SER A 50 17.33 -4.40 -22.58
C SER A 50 15.88 -4.55 -22.11
N ARG A 51 15.61 -5.48 -21.18
CA ARG A 51 14.27 -5.67 -20.60
C ARG A 51 13.75 -4.39 -19.95
N ARG A 52 14.55 -3.73 -19.12
CA ARG A 52 14.15 -2.51 -18.41
C ARG A 52 13.85 -1.35 -19.32
N LYS A 53 14.70 -1.13 -20.33
CA LYS A 53 14.47 -0.12 -21.36
C LYS A 53 13.15 -0.36 -22.08
N HIS A 54 12.85 -1.62 -22.40
CA HIS A 54 11.58 -1.99 -23.03
C HIS A 54 10.37 -1.78 -22.10
N MET A 55 10.43 -2.25 -20.84
CA MET A 55 9.36 -2.03 -19.87
C MET A 55 9.07 -0.54 -19.67
N ARG A 56 10.11 0.29 -19.54
CA ARG A 56 9.97 1.75 -19.41
C ARG A 56 9.32 2.37 -20.64
N ALA A 57 9.74 1.98 -21.84
CA ALA A 57 9.12 2.45 -23.07
C ALA A 57 7.64 2.05 -23.16
N PHE A 58 7.31 0.81 -22.74
CA PHE A 58 5.94 0.31 -22.73
C PHE A 58 5.07 1.03 -21.70
N PHE A 59 5.57 1.27 -20.49
CA PHE A 59 4.81 1.93 -19.44
C PHE A 59 4.60 3.42 -19.73
N ASN A 60 5.61 4.12 -20.26
CA ASN A 60 5.44 5.48 -20.76
C ASN A 60 4.49 5.57 -21.96
N TYR A 61 4.43 4.53 -22.79
CA TYR A 61 3.42 4.44 -23.84
C TYR A 61 2.03 4.30 -23.25
N MET A 62 1.84 3.36 -22.32
CA MET A 62 0.53 3.11 -21.69
C MET A 62 0.03 4.31 -20.90
N LEU A 63 0.92 4.98 -20.18
CA LEU A 63 0.61 6.13 -19.33
C LEU A 63 1.71 7.21 -19.50
N PRO A 64 1.55 8.14 -20.46
CA PRO A 64 2.50 9.21 -20.66
C PRO A 64 2.62 10.11 -19.43
N GLY A 65 3.85 10.55 -19.12
CA GLY A 65 4.10 11.49 -18.02
C GLY A 65 4.33 10.86 -16.64
N VAL A 66 4.51 9.54 -16.56
CA VAL A 66 4.95 8.89 -15.31
C VAL A 66 6.37 9.34 -14.98
N GLU A 67 6.54 9.90 -13.79
CA GLU A 67 7.84 10.36 -13.30
C GLU A 67 8.80 9.18 -13.06
N GLU A 68 10.10 9.38 -13.35
CA GLU A 68 11.15 8.36 -13.14
C GLU A 68 11.17 7.83 -11.71
N ARG A 69 10.88 8.69 -10.73
CA ARG A 69 10.79 8.33 -9.31
C ARG A 69 9.79 7.19 -9.05
N ILE A 70 8.66 7.17 -9.75
CA ILE A 70 7.62 6.14 -9.58
C ILE A 70 8.16 4.77 -10.03
N TYR A 71 8.94 4.73 -11.13
CA TYR A 71 9.59 3.52 -11.60
C TYR A 71 10.57 2.96 -10.56
N ASP A 72 11.37 3.84 -9.95
CA ASP A 72 12.34 3.46 -8.95
C ASP A 72 11.68 2.92 -7.67
N GLU A 73 10.64 3.59 -7.17
CA GLU A 73 9.89 3.15 -5.98
C GLU A 73 9.25 1.77 -6.21
N MET A 74 8.53 1.59 -7.32
CA MET A 74 7.91 0.30 -7.67
C MET A 74 8.96 -0.80 -7.90
N ARG A 75 10.14 -0.47 -8.44
CA ARG A 75 11.24 -1.43 -8.56
C ARG A 75 11.77 -1.81 -7.18
N GLN A 76 11.99 -0.86 -6.27
CA GLN A 76 12.45 -1.14 -4.91
C GLN A 76 11.49 -2.05 -4.16
N ASP A 77 10.18 -1.84 -4.33
CA ASP A 77 9.19 -2.73 -3.73
C ASP A 77 9.19 -4.13 -4.36
N SER A 78 9.44 -4.22 -5.66
CA SER A 78 9.64 -5.49 -6.35
C SER A 78 10.91 -6.22 -5.89
N VAL A 79 11.99 -5.49 -5.58
CA VAL A 79 13.21 -6.03 -4.95
C VAL A 79 12.89 -6.62 -3.58
N LYS A 80 12.26 -5.83 -2.69
CA LYS A 80 11.87 -6.29 -1.35
C LYS A 80 10.98 -7.54 -1.41
N SER A 81 9.95 -7.50 -2.26
CA SER A 81 9.01 -8.61 -2.46
C SER A 81 9.71 -9.87 -2.98
N THR A 82 10.66 -9.72 -3.91
CA THR A 82 11.46 -10.82 -4.44
C THR A 82 12.36 -11.43 -3.35
N CYS A 83 13.03 -10.61 -2.54
CA CYS A 83 13.84 -11.10 -1.42
C CYS A 83 13.00 -11.91 -0.43
N VAL A 84 11.84 -11.37 -0.02
CA VAL A 84 10.91 -12.07 0.89
C VAL A 84 10.45 -13.39 0.28
N SER A 85 10.09 -13.40 -1.02
CA SER A 85 9.61 -14.59 -1.72
C SER A 85 10.67 -15.68 -1.81
N LEU A 86 11.92 -15.33 -2.15
CA LEU A 86 13.04 -16.27 -2.20
C LEU A 86 13.36 -16.85 -0.81
N ASN A 87 13.33 -16.01 0.23
CA ASN A 87 13.56 -16.48 1.60
C ASN A 87 12.45 -17.43 2.06
N ASN A 88 11.18 -17.12 1.77
CA ASN A 88 10.06 -18.00 2.09
C ASN A 88 10.17 -19.36 1.36
N ALA A 89 10.74 -19.36 0.15
CA ALA A 89 11.05 -20.57 -0.61
C ALA A 89 12.34 -21.27 -0.14
N ARG A 90 12.95 -20.82 0.97
CA ARG A 90 14.21 -21.35 1.54
C ARG A 90 15.38 -21.36 0.54
N VAL A 91 15.42 -20.38 -0.35
CA VAL A 91 16.53 -20.21 -1.30
C VAL A 91 17.68 -19.49 -0.60
N GLU A 92 18.79 -20.18 -0.34
CA GLU A 92 19.93 -19.59 0.38
C GLU A 92 20.76 -18.62 -0.48
N ALA A 93 20.77 -18.84 -1.79
CA ALA A 93 21.46 -18.01 -2.76
C ALA A 93 20.74 -18.04 -4.10
N VAL A 94 20.83 -16.95 -4.85
CA VAL A 94 20.29 -16.83 -6.21
C VAL A 94 21.32 -16.13 -7.09
N GLY A 95 21.47 -16.57 -8.34
CA GLY A 95 22.34 -15.91 -9.31
C GLY A 95 21.81 -14.51 -9.68
N THR A 96 22.70 -13.56 -9.95
CA THR A 96 22.32 -12.18 -10.32
C THR A 96 21.31 -12.11 -11.48
N PRO A 97 21.47 -12.86 -12.60
CA PRO A 97 20.53 -12.79 -13.71
C PRO A 97 19.13 -13.32 -13.35
N CYS A 98 19.06 -14.40 -12.56
CA CYS A 98 17.80 -14.95 -12.09
C CYS A 98 17.08 -13.97 -11.15
N PHE A 99 17.82 -13.36 -10.22
CA PHE A 99 17.26 -12.37 -9.30
C PHE A 99 16.69 -11.17 -10.04
N GLU A 100 17.46 -10.54 -10.93
CA GLU A 100 17.00 -9.36 -11.67
C GLU A 100 15.82 -9.69 -12.60
N PHE A 101 15.78 -10.90 -13.17
CA PHE A 101 14.62 -11.37 -13.95
C PHE A 101 13.35 -11.48 -13.08
N LEU A 102 13.46 -12.00 -11.85
CA LEU A 102 12.33 -12.09 -10.92
C LEU A 102 11.86 -10.72 -10.46
N VAL A 103 12.79 -9.78 -10.21
CA VAL A 103 12.47 -8.39 -9.88
C VAL A 103 11.71 -7.73 -11.03
N ASP A 104 12.19 -7.83 -12.27
CA ASP A 104 11.53 -7.23 -13.43
C ASP A 104 10.13 -7.85 -13.67
N ARG A 105 9.98 -9.17 -13.48
CA ARG A 105 8.66 -9.86 -13.54
C ARG A 105 7.73 -9.40 -12.42
N GLY A 106 8.25 -9.24 -11.20
CA GLY A 106 7.49 -8.73 -10.06
C GLY A 106 6.99 -7.31 -10.32
N PHE A 107 7.86 -6.46 -10.87
CA PHE A 107 7.55 -5.10 -11.27
C PHE A 107 6.46 -5.04 -12.35
N TRP A 108 6.56 -5.90 -13.38
CA TRP A 108 5.51 -6.03 -14.40
C TRP A 108 4.16 -6.42 -13.82
N ASN A 109 4.13 -7.45 -12.97
CA ASN A 109 2.90 -7.91 -12.35
C ASN A 109 2.30 -6.84 -11.43
N TYR A 110 3.14 -6.09 -10.72
CA TYR A 110 2.71 -5.03 -9.83
C TYR A 110 2.06 -3.88 -10.60
N TRP A 111 2.66 -3.47 -11.73
CA TRP A 111 2.10 -2.45 -12.63
C TRP A 111 0.68 -2.77 -13.10
N PHE A 112 0.43 -4.03 -13.46
CA PHE A 112 -0.88 -4.47 -13.96
C PHE A 112 -1.81 -5.05 -12.89
N LEU A 113 -1.41 -5.05 -11.62
CA LEU A 113 -2.16 -5.71 -10.54
C LEU A 113 -3.59 -5.19 -10.42
N GLN A 114 -3.77 -3.88 -10.55
CA GLN A 114 -5.09 -3.24 -10.43
C GLN A 114 -5.98 -3.49 -11.62
N ALA A 115 -5.44 -3.37 -12.83
CA ALA A 115 -6.17 -3.70 -14.04
C ALA A 115 -6.67 -5.16 -13.98
N LYS A 116 -5.80 -6.10 -13.57
CA LYS A 116 -6.17 -7.51 -13.43
C LYS A 116 -7.24 -7.75 -12.37
N ARG A 117 -7.19 -7.03 -11.23
CA ARG A 117 -8.19 -7.12 -10.16
C ARG A 117 -9.56 -6.61 -10.58
N ASN A 118 -9.60 -5.56 -11.39
CA ASN A 118 -10.83 -4.97 -11.91
C ASN A 118 -11.38 -5.75 -13.12
N GLY A 119 -10.80 -6.92 -13.44
CA GLY A 119 -11.21 -7.73 -14.58
C GLY A 119 -10.83 -7.15 -15.94
N TYR A 120 -10.02 -6.08 -15.98
CA TYR A 120 -9.50 -5.58 -17.23
C TYR A 120 -8.47 -6.57 -17.79
N PRO A 121 -8.45 -6.78 -19.11
CA PRO A 121 -7.39 -7.55 -19.73
C PRO A 121 -6.06 -6.89 -19.38
N THR A 122 -5.06 -7.71 -19.09
CA THR A 122 -3.70 -7.25 -18.81
C THR A 122 -2.72 -8.06 -19.64
N PRO A 123 -1.61 -7.46 -20.08
CA PRO A 123 -0.63 -8.17 -20.85
C PRO A 123 0.13 -9.17 -19.98
N ASP A 124 0.27 -10.40 -20.49
CA ASP A 124 1.13 -11.40 -19.86
C ASP A 124 2.60 -11.00 -19.95
N TRP A 125 3.40 -11.52 -19.01
CA TRP A 125 4.85 -11.33 -19.01
C TRP A 125 5.47 -11.99 -20.26
N PRO A 126 6.10 -11.21 -21.16
CA PRO A 126 6.45 -11.73 -22.50
C PRO A 126 7.67 -12.65 -22.52
N TRP A 127 8.43 -12.73 -21.43
CA TRP A 127 9.71 -13.42 -21.39
C TRP A 127 9.73 -14.66 -20.49
N ASP A 128 8.58 -15.24 -20.14
CA ASP A 128 8.53 -16.34 -19.17
C ASP A 128 9.35 -17.56 -19.60
N LYS A 129 9.44 -17.83 -20.91
CA LYS A 129 10.25 -18.90 -21.50
C LYS A 129 11.77 -18.73 -21.34
N TYR A 130 12.24 -17.54 -21.00
CA TYR A 130 13.66 -17.20 -20.85
C TYR A 130 14.11 -17.11 -19.39
N ARG A 131 13.27 -17.57 -18.45
CA ARG A 131 13.57 -17.51 -17.01
C ARG A 131 14.89 -18.25 -16.71
N PRO A 132 15.93 -17.57 -16.18
CA PRO A 132 17.13 -18.23 -15.73
C PRO A 132 16.83 -19.21 -14.58
N LYS A 133 17.54 -20.34 -14.53
CA LYS A 133 17.37 -21.33 -13.47
C LYS A 133 17.89 -20.75 -12.15
N ILE A 134 17.20 -21.00 -11.04
CA ILE A 134 17.60 -20.50 -9.71
C ILE A 134 19.02 -20.95 -9.31
N PRO A 135 19.43 -22.22 -9.54
CA PRO A 135 20.78 -22.67 -9.20
C PRO A 135 21.89 -22.13 -10.11
N ASP A 136 21.55 -21.43 -11.21
CA ASP A 136 22.55 -20.89 -12.12
C ASP A 136 23.26 -19.69 -11.48
N MET A 137 24.53 -19.90 -11.15
CA MET A 137 25.42 -18.92 -10.52
C MET A 137 26.52 -18.46 -11.49
N ALA A 138 26.41 -18.71 -12.79
CA ALA A 138 27.47 -18.41 -13.77
C ALA A 138 27.92 -16.94 -13.77
N HIS A 139 27.03 -16.03 -13.36
CA HIS A 139 27.28 -14.59 -13.27
C HIS A 139 27.38 -14.09 -11.82
N GLY A 140 27.72 -15.00 -10.89
CA GLY A 140 27.81 -14.71 -9.46
C GLY A 140 26.46 -14.64 -8.74
N ARG A 141 26.54 -14.58 -7.42
CA ARG A 141 25.37 -14.42 -6.52
C ARG A 141 24.87 -12.99 -6.56
N SER A 142 23.56 -12.82 -6.46
CA SER A 142 22.94 -11.50 -6.30
C SER A 142 23.42 -10.82 -5.02
N VAL A 143 24.15 -9.72 -5.16
CA VAL A 143 24.66 -8.91 -4.04
C VAL A 143 23.49 -8.39 -3.20
N VAL A 144 22.43 -7.90 -3.84
CA VAL A 144 21.24 -7.35 -3.18
C VAL A 144 20.57 -8.38 -2.29
N TYR A 145 20.37 -9.60 -2.80
CA TYR A 145 19.72 -10.66 -2.00
C TYR A 145 20.62 -11.15 -0.86
N HIS A 146 21.93 -11.25 -1.12
CA HIS A 146 22.91 -11.67 -0.11
C HIS A 146 23.01 -10.67 1.04
N GLU A 147 23.04 -9.37 0.75
CA GLU A 147 23.01 -8.32 1.77
C GLU A 147 21.70 -8.33 2.55
N TRP A 148 20.57 -8.49 1.87
CA TRP A 148 19.27 -8.60 2.54
C TRP A 148 19.23 -9.79 3.51
N LEU A 149 19.77 -10.96 3.14
CA LEU A 149 19.88 -12.13 4.02
C LEU A 149 20.79 -11.86 5.22
N LYS A 150 21.91 -11.14 5.05
CA LYS A 150 22.77 -10.74 6.17
C LYS A 150 22.03 -9.85 7.16
N THR A 151 21.35 -8.81 6.68
CA THR A 151 20.59 -7.88 7.53
C THR A 151 19.46 -8.61 8.26
N LYS A 152 18.76 -9.53 7.58
CA LYS A 152 17.71 -10.34 8.20
C LYS A 152 18.25 -11.24 9.31
N LYS A 153 19.36 -11.97 9.07
CA LYS A 153 20.00 -12.81 10.09
C LYS A 153 20.52 -11.98 11.28
N ALA A 154 21.05 -10.78 11.01
CA ALA A 154 21.48 -9.87 12.08
C ALA A 154 20.29 -9.40 12.94
N ALA A 155 19.15 -9.11 12.32
CA ALA A 155 17.91 -8.75 13.03
C ALA A 155 17.34 -9.92 13.85
N GLU A 156 17.32 -11.13 13.28
CA GLU A 156 16.89 -12.35 13.98
C GLU A 156 17.80 -12.66 15.19
N ASN A 157 19.12 -12.58 15.03
CA ASN A 157 20.07 -12.77 16.12
C ASN A 157 19.96 -11.69 17.21
N LYS A 158 19.60 -10.45 16.82
CA LYS A 158 19.35 -9.38 17.78
C LYS A 158 18.08 -9.67 18.59
N ALA A 159 16.98 -10.04 17.92
CA ALA A 159 15.72 -10.37 18.59
C ALA A 159 15.88 -11.51 19.61
N VAL A 160 16.61 -12.58 19.26
CA VAL A 160 16.89 -13.70 20.19
C VAL A 160 17.72 -13.25 21.40
N LYS A 161 18.66 -12.31 21.21
CA LYS A 161 19.44 -11.76 22.32
C LYS A 161 18.60 -10.87 23.23
N ASP A 162 17.73 -10.05 22.65
CA ASP A 162 16.84 -9.15 23.40
C ASP A 162 15.83 -9.97 24.23
N GLU A 163 15.24 -11.03 23.67
CA GLU A 163 14.39 -11.99 24.40
C GLU A 163 15.14 -12.69 25.55
N ALA A 164 16.38 -13.16 25.30
CA ALA A 164 17.17 -13.82 26.34
C ALA A 164 17.61 -12.86 27.49
N VAL A 165 17.65 -11.55 27.26
CA VAL A 165 17.94 -10.55 28.29
C VAL A 165 16.69 -10.26 29.12
N GLU A 166 15.51 -10.21 28.51
CA GLU A 166 14.25 -10.05 29.24
C GLU A 166 13.97 -11.26 30.17
N ASP A 167 14.20 -12.49 29.69
CA ASP A 167 14.02 -13.69 30.52
C ASP A 167 14.96 -13.69 31.74
N LYS A 168 16.22 -13.25 31.57
CA LYS A 168 17.17 -13.13 32.68
C LYS A 168 16.87 -11.98 33.63
N ALA A 169 16.25 -10.89 33.14
CA ALA A 169 15.80 -9.80 33.99
C ALA A 169 14.60 -10.25 34.84
N ALA A 170 13.66 -11.00 34.26
CA ALA A 170 12.52 -11.57 34.97
C ALA A 170 12.94 -12.61 36.03
N GLU A 171 13.94 -13.45 35.74
CA GLU A 171 14.48 -14.43 36.70
C GLU A 171 15.16 -13.74 37.90
N ASN A 172 15.91 -12.65 37.68
CA ASN A 172 16.55 -11.90 38.75
C ASN A 172 15.57 -11.08 39.61
N GLU A 173 14.48 -10.58 39.05
CA GLU A 173 13.40 -9.93 39.80
C GLU A 173 12.65 -10.96 40.68
N ALA A 174 12.42 -12.19 40.19
CA ALA A 174 11.78 -13.25 40.96
C ALA A 174 12.61 -13.70 42.19
N VAL A 175 13.94 -13.74 42.06
CA VAL A 175 14.85 -14.10 43.18
C VAL A 175 14.95 -12.99 44.24
N LYS A 176 14.65 -11.74 43.88
CA LYS A 176 14.69 -10.60 44.83
C LYS A 176 13.42 -10.45 45.68
N GLY A 177 12.35 -11.17 45.34
CA GLY A 177 11.07 -11.17 46.07
C GLY A 177 10.94 -12.23 47.18
N THR A 178 11.94 -13.08 47.42
CA THR A 178 11.85 -14.21 48.37
C THR A 178 12.70 -14.06 49.64
N ALA A 179 13.07 -12.84 50.01
CA ALA A 179 13.72 -12.57 51.29
C ALA A 179 12.91 -11.54 52.08
N VAL A 180 12.66 -11.88 53.36
CA VAL A 180 11.90 -11.14 54.39
C VAL A 180 10.42 -11.54 54.48
N ASP A 181 10.14 -12.63 55.20
CA ASP A 181 9.28 -12.56 56.40
C ASP A 181 9.47 -13.80 57.31
N GLU A 182 10.47 -13.78 58.20
CA GLU A 182 10.52 -14.68 59.37
C GLU A 182 11.06 -13.92 60.59
N THR A 183 10.16 -13.23 61.30
CA THR A 183 10.24 -12.91 62.73
C THR A 183 8.82 -12.51 63.18
N GLY A 184 8.16 -13.10 64.17
CA GLY A 184 8.51 -14.17 65.09
C GLY A 184 7.34 -14.40 66.07
N GLU A 185 7.39 -15.49 66.84
CA GLU A 185 6.60 -15.59 68.07
C GLU A 185 7.39 -16.33 69.16
N THR A 186 7.30 -15.75 70.35
CA THR A 186 8.11 -15.93 71.55
C THR A 186 7.82 -17.21 72.33
N GLY A 187 8.86 -17.83 72.92
CA GLY A 187 8.67 -18.75 74.04
C GLY A 187 9.92 -19.47 74.58
N GLY A 188 10.57 -18.90 75.59
CA GLY A 188 10.98 -19.67 76.78
C GLY A 188 12.35 -20.34 76.88
N THR A 189 13.07 -19.91 77.93
CA THR A 189 14.02 -20.65 78.80
C THR A 189 15.50 -20.86 78.41
N ALA A 190 16.35 -20.31 79.30
CA ALA A 190 17.81 -20.45 79.46
C ALA A 190 18.22 -21.90 79.80
N PRO A 191 19.52 -22.34 79.76
CA PRO A 191 20.66 -21.66 80.42
C PRO A 191 22.08 -21.76 79.79
N LYS A 192 22.94 -20.82 80.24
CA LYS A 192 24.39 -20.88 80.52
C LYS A 192 25.38 -21.51 79.51
N GLY A 193 26.37 -20.71 79.09
CA GLY A 193 27.73 -21.21 78.82
C GLY A 193 28.70 -20.24 78.12
N LYS A 194 29.66 -19.68 78.90
CA LYS A 194 31.08 -19.29 78.58
C LYS A 194 31.42 -18.63 77.22
N THR A 195 31.85 -17.36 77.20
CA THR A 195 33.24 -16.86 77.32
C THR A 195 34.20 -17.21 76.16
N GLN A 196 34.53 -16.23 75.30
CA GLN A 196 35.87 -15.82 74.80
C GLN A 196 35.64 -14.79 73.67
N ALA A 197 35.92 -13.49 73.86
CA ALA A 197 37.23 -12.82 73.76
C ALA A 197 37.86 -12.93 72.36
N GLY A 198 37.92 -11.80 71.64
CA GLY A 198 38.72 -11.66 70.42
C GLY A 198 38.30 -10.50 69.52
N SER A 199 38.65 -9.26 69.90
CA SER A 199 38.98 -8.19 68.93
C SER A 199 40.48 -8.34 68.57
N PRO A 200 40.94 -7.98 67.36
CA PRO A 200 41.25 -6.58 67.02
C PRO A 200 40.81 -6.21 65.56
N VAL A 201 40.46 -4.96 65.22
CA VAL A 201 41.26 -3.72 65.03
C VAL A 201 42.34 -3.79 63.94
N ALA A 202 42.21 -2.89 62.95
CA ALA A 202 43.21 -2.14 62.16
C ALA A 202 42.90 -2.19 60.63
N VAL A 203 42.41 -1.10 59.99
CA VAL A 203 43.16 0.10 59.50
C VAL A 203 44.08 -0.29 58.33
N SER A 204 43.90 0.12 57.08
CA SER A 204 44.01 1.46 56.43
C SER A 204 43.54 1.28 54.96
N GLU A 205 42.87 2.17 54.24
CA GLU A 205 43.11 3.59 53.90
C GLU A 205 44.34 3.87 53.00
N VAL A 206 44.03 4.52 51.86
CA VAL A 206 44.79 5.53 51.08
C VAL A 206 45.59 5.14 49.81
N ALA A 207 45.23 5.90 48.76
CA ALA A 207 46.00 6.47 47.65
C ALA A 207 46.17 5.71 46.33
N ASP A 208 45.48 6.27 45.32
CA ASP A 208 46.03 6.99 44.17
C ASP A 208 47.29 6.45 43.48
N LYS A 209 47.16 6.27 42.16
CA LYS A 209 48.17 6.75 41.21
C LYS A 209 47.56 6.95 39.83
N ASP A 210 47.63 8.21 39.40
CA ASP A 210 47.61 8.67 38.02
C ASP A 210 48.60 7.89 37.14
N ALA A 211 48.21 7.63 35.90
CA ALA A 211 49.13 7.40 34.80
C ALA A 211 48.51 7.95 33.50
N GLU A 212 48.84 9.21 33.29
CA GLU A 212 48.92 9.95 32.04
C GLU A 212 49.58 9.12 30.91
N SER A 213 48.93 8.99 29.75
CA SER A 213 49.62 8.67 28.51
C SER A 213 49.05 9.48 27.36
N LYS A 214 49.94 10.34 26.85
CA LYS A 214 49.82 11.38 25.85
C LYS A 214 50.36 10.86 24.51
N ALA A 215 49.73 11.32 23.42
CA ALA A 215 50.15 11.28 22.01
C ALA A 215 50.23 9.88 21.37
N THR A 216 49.68 9.65 20.18
CA THR A 216 50.21 10.26 18.95
C THR A 216 49.14 10.29 17.86
N THR A 217 48.95 11.48 17.29
CA THR A 217 48.26 11.75 16.04
C THR A 217 49.19 11.37 14.90
N GLU A 218 48.88 10.28 14.18
CA GLU A 218 49.46 10.01 12.87
C GLU A 218 48.34 10.07 11.82
N GLU A 219 48.48 11.13 11.03
CA GLU A 219 47.85 11.45 9.77
C GLU A 219 48.38 10.50 8.69
N PRO A 220 47.57 9.66 8.03
CA PRO A 220 47.98 9.08 6.77
C PRO A 220 47.71 10.07 5.64
N ALA A 221 48.81 10.45 5.02
CA ALA A 221 48.97 11.24 3.82
C ALA A 221 47.80 11.09 2.82
N SER A 222 47.31 12.26 2.43
CA SER A 222 46.56 12.48 1.20
C SER A 222 47.44 12.12 0.00
N GLU A 223 47.24 10.92 -0.54
CA GLU A 223 47.79 10.54 -1.84
C GLU A 223 46.99 11.29 -2.92
N GLN A 224 47.57 12.41 -3.36
CA GLN A 224 47.14 13.15 -4.53
C GLN A 224 47.33 12.28 -5.78
N VAL A 225 46.28 11.57 -6.18
CA VAL A 225 46.17 11.08 -7.56
C VAL A 225 45.82 12.27 -8.45
N GLU A 226 46.89 12.86 -8.99
CA GLU A 226 46.91 13.83 -10.07
C GLU A 226 46.24 13.21 -11.32
N THR A 227 44.91 13.30 -11.40
CA THR A 227 44.20 13.06 -12.67
C THR A 227 44.45 14.26 -13.57
N ARG A 228 45.54 14.19 -14.32
CA ARG A 228 45.78 15.01 -15.51
C ARG A 228 44.56 14.95 -16.41
N ALA A 229 43.79 16.04 -16.45
CA ALA A 229 42.90 16.35 -17.54
C ALA A 229 43.72 16.41 -18.84
N PRO A 230 43.35 15.69 -19.92
CA PRO A 230 43.94 15.94 -21.22
C PRO A 230 43.42 17.28 -21.74
N THR A 231 44.29 18.28 -21.74
CA THR A 231 44.12 19.53 -22.48
C THR A 231 43.89 19.21 -23.96
N PRO A 232 42.95 19.91 -24.63
CA PRO A 232 42.53 19.61 -26.00
C PRO A 232 43.66 19.89 -26.99
N LYS A 233 43.99 18.90 -27.82
CA LYS A 233 44.78 19.14 -29.03
C LYS A 233 43.90 19.87 -30.04
N ASN A 234 44.27 21.13 -30.29
CA ASN A 234 44.03 21.85 -31.52
C ASN A 234 44.37 20.97 -32.73
N LEU A 235 43.34 20.55 -33.45
CA LEU A 235 43.34 20.25 -34.88
C LEU A 235 42.20 21.12 -35.40
N GLY A 236 42.51 22.22 -36.07
CA GLY A 236 42.81 22.12 -37.50
C GLY A 236 41.50 22.34 -38.24
N SER A 237 41.25 23.61 -38.53
CA SER A 237 40.25 24.12 -39.46
C SER A 237 40.16 23.28 -40.73
N GLU A 238 38.97 22.76 -41.04
CA GLU A 238 38.59 22.52 -42.44
C GLU A 238 37.08 22.75 -42.62
N VAL A 239 36.79 23.86 -43.31
CA VAL A 239 35.45 24.28 -43.73
C VAL A 239 35.02 23.36 -44.88
N VAL A 240 34.29 22.30 -44.58
CA VAL A 240 33.64 21.47 -45.61
C VAL A 240 32.34 22.13 -46.05
N LYS A 241 32.45 22.82 -47.17
CA LYS A 241 31.37 23.46 -47.94
C LYS A 241 30.48 22.36 -48.54
N VAL A 242 29.34 22.05 -47.92
CA VAL A 242 28.36 21.11 -48.48
C VAL A 242 27.64 21.80 -49.66
N ARG A 243 28.08 21.43 -50.85
CA ARG A 243 27.52 21.78 -52.15
C ARG A 243 26.36 20.83 -52.44
N GLY A 244 25.17 21.37 -52.70
CA GLY A 244 24.01 20.57 -53.13
C GLY A 244 24.25 19.94 -54.51
N PRO A 245 23.65 18.78 -54.81
CA PRO A 245 23.67 18.24 -56.16
C PRO A 245 22.45 18.72 -56.94
N ASP A 246 22.73 19.53 -57.96
CA ASP A 246 21.88 19.69 -59.12
C ASP A 246 21.85 18.40 -59.95
N LYS A 247 20.63 18.02 -60.33
CA LYS A 247 20.15 17.54 -61.63
C LYS A 247 20.98 16.55 -62.48
N SER A 248 20.24 15.50 -62.83
CA SER A 248 20.14 14.83 -64.14
C SER A 248 21.07 13.67 -64.45
N LEU A 249 20.46 12.50 -64.70
CA LEU A 249 20.45 11.72 -65.96
C LEU A 249 19.60 10.47 -65.67
N SER A 250 18.41 10.35 -66.27
CA SER A 250 18.15 9.57 -67.49
C SER A 250 18.38 8.06 -67.34
N SER A 251 17.27 7.31 -67.32
CA SER A 251 17.05 6.03 -68.03
C SER A 251 16.23 5.05 -67.18
N SER A 252 14.94 4.92 -67.50
CA SER A 252 14.27 3.63 -67.51
C SER A 252 12.98 3.76 -68.30
N MET A 253 13.05 3.32 -69.56
CA MET A 253 11.87 2.86 -70.29
C MET A 253 11.29 1.63 -69.58
N TRP A 254 10.05 1.29 -69.92
CA TRP A 254 9.29 0.10 -69.48
C TRP A 254 8.49 0.24 -68.17
N ALA A 255 7.40 1.00 -68.23
CA ALA A 255 6.23 0.76 -67.38
C ALA A 255 4.94 0.95 -68.21
N PRO A 256 3.98 0.01 -68.16
CA PRO A 256 2.73 0.10 -68.91
C PRO A 256 1.84 1.25 -68.41
N LYS A 257 1.19 1.94 -69.35
CA LYS A 257 0.33 3.11 -69.13
C LYS A 257 -0.83 2.79 -68.19
N VAL A 258 -0.73 3.24 -66.93
CA VAL A 258 -1.87 3.32 -66.02
C VAL A 258 -2.70 4.57 -66.38
N PRO A 259 -4.04 4.47 -66.55
CA PRO A 259 -4.89 5.61 -66.85
C PRO A 259 -4.84 6.65 -65.73
N LYS A 260 -4.64 7.91 -66.11
CA LYS A 260 -4.60 9.07 -65.21
C LYS A 260 -5.88 9.15 -64.37
N PRO A 261 -5.80 9.16 -63.02
CA PRO A 261 -6.94 9.52 -62.20
C PRO A 261 -7.28 11.00 -62.44
N LYS A 262 -8.57 11.29 -62.64
CA LYS A 262 -9.08 12.65 -62.81
C LYS A 262 -8.69 13.49 -61.58
N ALA A 263 -7.98 14.58 -61.84
CA ALA A 263 -7.80 15.64 -60.87
C ALA A 263 -9.15 16.32 -60.67
N ASP A 264 -9.75 16.14 -59.49
CA ASP A 264 -10.67 17.08 -58.86
C ASP A 264 -11.06 16.49 -57.52
N LEU A 265 -10.37 16.92 -56.47
CA LEU A 265 -10.88 17.06 -55.10
C LEU A 265 -9.74 17.69 -54.31
N LYS A 266 -9.80 19.02 -54.14
CA LYS A 266 -8.93 19.73 -53.18
C LYS A 266 -9.10 19.05 -51.82
N PRO A 267 -8.02 18.72 -51.09
CA PRO A 267 -8.14 18.20 -49.74
C PRO A 267 -8.75 19.30 -48.88
N THR A 268 -10.06 19.22 -48.65
CA THR A 268 -10.73 19.95 -47.58
C THR A 268 -10.12 19.43 -46.31
N ALA A 269 -9.19 20.20 -45.73
CA ALA A 269 -8.71 19.94 -44.39
C ALA A 269 -9.93 19.84 -43.48
N LEU A 270 -10.25 18.62 -43.04
CA LEU A 270 -11.21 18.36 -41.98
C LEU A 270 -10.64 19.02 -40.73
N VAL A 271 -10.92 20.30 -40.55
CA VAL A 271 -10.70 21.00 -39.31
C VAL A 271 -11.67 20.38 -38.32
N PHE A 272 -11.21 19.34 -37.62
CA PHE A 272 -11.85 18.85 -36.41
C PHE A 272 -11.83 20.00 -35.41
N ARG A 273 -12.88 20.80 -35.39
CA ARG A 273 -13.21 21.62 -34.23
C ARG A 273 -13.89 20.64 -33.27
N PRO A 274 -13.21 20.13 -32.22
CA PRO A 274 -13.92 19.37 -31.20
C PRO A 274 -15.10 20.23 -30.77
N ARG A 275 -16.31 19.70 -30.93
CA ARG A 275 -17.50 20.37 -30.38
C ARG A 275 -17.18 20.57 -28.91
N PRO A 276 -17.19 21.81 -28.38
CA PRO A 276 -17.13 21.99 -26.95
C PRO A 276 -18.27 21.15 -26.39
N VAL A 277 -17.92 20.09 -25.67
CA VAL A 277 -18.91 19.30 -24.94
C VAL A 277 -19.39 20.25 -23.88
N THR A 278 -20.57 20.83 -24.07
CA THR A 278 -21.27 21.58 -23.04
C THR A 278 -21.57 20.58 -21.93
N GLN A 279 -20.63 20.41 -21.01
CA GLN A 279 -20.83 19.57 -19.85
C GLN A 279 -21.89 20.25 -19.00
N GLU A 280 -22.96 19.52 -18.70
CA GLU A 280 -23.95 20.01 -17.75
C GLU A 280 -23.22 20.32 -16.43
N PRO A 281 -23.45 21.51 -15.85
CA PRO A 281 -22.78 21.90 -14.61
C PRO A 281 -23.08 20.85 -13.54
N TYR A 282 -22.03 20.32 -12.92
CA TYR A 282 -22.17 19.33 -11.87
C TYR A 282 -23.06 19.87 -10.76
N GLN A 283 -24.17 19.18 -10.49
CA GLN A 283 -25.06 19.53 -9.39
C GLN A 283 -24.43 19.04 -8.09
N ARG A 284 -24.37 19.93 -7.10
CA ARG A 284 -23.88 19.60 -5.76
C ARG A 284 -24.71 18.44 -5.18
N PRO A 285 -24.08 17.38 -4.65
CA PRO A 285 -24.80 16.31 -3.96
C PRO A 285 -25.59 16.85 -2.77
N PRO A 286 -26.77 16.29 -2.45
CA PRO A 286 -27.54 16.68 -1.27
C PRO A 286 -26.69 16.52 0.00
N ILE A 287 -26.91 17.43 0.96
CA ILE A 287 -26.23 17.36 2.26
C ILE A 287 -26.80 16.16 3.02
N PRO A 288 -25.96 15.22 3.50
CA PRO A 288 -26.41 14.10 4.31
C PRO A 288 -27.17 14.56 5.54
N ASP A 289 -28.20 13.80 5.92
CA ASP A 289 -29.02 14.10 7.09
C ASP A 289 -28.16 14.22 8.35
N GLU A 290 -28.38 15.28 9.13
CA GLU A 290 -27.60 15.56 10.33
C GLU A 290 -27.92 14.56 11.46
N GLY A 291 -29.18 14.12 11.57
CA GLY A 291 -29.60 13.14 12.57
C GLY A 291 -28.94 11.77 12.34
N ASP A 292 -28.90 11.32 11.09
CA ASP A 292 -28.20 10.08 10.71
C ASP A 292 -26.70 10.15 11.02
N ARG A 293 -26.06 11.29 10.72
CA ARG A 293 -24.64 11.53 11.03
C ARG A 293 -24.40 11.57 12.54
N GLN A 294 -25.26 12.24 13.30
CA GLN A 294 -25.19 12.30 14.76
C GLN A 294 -25.33 10.92 15.39
N LEU A 295 -26.30 10.12 14.93
CA LEU A 295 -26.51 8.76 15.41
C LEU A 295 -25.29 7.88 15.15
N ALA A 296 -24.74 7.93 13.93
CA ALA A 296 -23.53 7.19 13.58
C ALA A 296 -22.33 7.66 14.42
N TRP A 297 -22.16 8.97 14.64
CA TRP A 297 -21.07 9.52 15.43
C TRP A 297 -21.11 9.04 16.87
N LEU A 298 -22.27 9.16 17.54
CA LEU A 298 -22.45 8.69 18.90
C LEU A 298 -22.20 7.18 19.04
N THR A 299 -22.52 6.42 17.98
CA THR A 299 -22.26 4.98 17.96
C THR A 299 -20.76 4.66 17.83
N ILE A 300 -20.02 5.44 17.05
CA ILE A 300 -18.61 5.17 16.72
C ILE A 300 -17.65 5.80 17.74
N PHE A 301 -17.88 7.06 18.12
CA PHE A 301 -16.99 7.88 18.94
C PHE A 301 -17.58 8.22 20.32
N GLY A 302 -18.83 7.87 20.59
CA GLY A 302 -19.49 8.27 21.84
C GLY A 302 -19.68 9.78 21.94
N GLN A 303 -19.48 10.34 23.13
CA GLN A 303 -19.65 11.77 23.44
C GLN A 303 -18.34 12.56 23.37
N GLU A 304 -17.37 12.12 22.57
CA GLU A 304 -16.10 12.83 22.44
C GLU A 304 -16.28 14.26 21.89
N GLU A 305 -15.53 15.21 22.48
CA GLU A 305 -15.49 16.60 22.02
C GLU A 305 -14.73 16.72 20.69
N TYR A 306 -15.14 17.68 19.86
CA TYR A 306 -14.48 17.91 18.57
C TYR A 306 -13.13 18.60 18.73
N VAL A 307 -12.10 18.02 18.14
CA VAL A 307 -10.78 18.65 17.98
C VAL A 307 -10.64 19.17 16.56
N ARG A 308 -10.23 20.44 16.40
CA ARG A 308 -10.00 21.01 15.07
C ARG A 308 -9.02 20.15 14.26
N PRO A 309 -9.29 19.92 12.95
CA PRO A 309 -10.23 20.65 12.11
C PRO A 309 -11.67 20.13 12.13
N VAL A 310 -11.99 19.12 12.94
CA VAL A 310 -13.37 18.61 13.10
C VAL A 310 -14.24 19.68 13.76
N CYS A 311 -15.43 19.92 13.22
CA CYS A 311 -16.34 20.96 13.69
C CYS A 311 -17.80 20.49 13.87
N GLY A 312 -18.06 19.20 13.69
CA GLY A 312 -19.39 18.61 13.83
C GLY A 312 -19.39 17.12 13.47
N TYR A 313 -20.56 16.50 13.51
CA TYR A 313 -20.74 15.08 13.20
C TYR A 313 -20.34 14.78 11.75
N PHE A 314 -19.13 14.26 11.54
CA PHE A 314 -18.57 14.06 10.20
C PHE A 314 -18.45 15.35 9.38
N GLU A 315 -18.15 16.47 10.06
CA GLU A 315 -17.86 17.76 9.42
C GLU A 315 -16.43 18.20 9.71
N VAL A 316 -15.70 18.57 8.66
CA VAL A 316 -14.34 19.10 8.78
C VAL A 316 -14.26 20.49 8.15
N LEU A 317 -13.60 21.41 8.86
CA LEU A 317 -13.35 22.77 8.37
C LEU A 317 -12.41 22.75 7.17
N PHE A 318 -12.84 23.41 6.11
CA PHE A 318 -12.04 23.56 4.90
C PHE A 318 -11.06 24.73 5.05
N PRO A 319 -9.75 24.54 4.80
CA PRO A 319 -8.77 25.61 4.92
C PRO A 319 -9.01 26.71 3.86
N ARG A 320 -9.19 27.96 4.29
CA ARG A 320 -9.46 29.11 3.39
C ARG A 320 -8.35 29.36 2.36
N ASN A 321 -7.12 28.95 2.64
CA ASN A 321 -5.97 29.12 1.76
C ASN A 321 -5.85 28.01 0.70
N VAL A 322 -6.73 27.02 0.70
CA VAL A 322 -6.72 25.92 -0.28
C VAL A 322 -7.79 26.19 -1.34
N PRO A 323 -7.43 26.29 -2.63
CA PRO A 323 -8.42 26.47 -3.69
C PRO A 323 -9.35 25.25 -3.81
N PHE A 324 -10.62 25.42 -3.40
CA PHE A 324 -11.60 24.33 -3.41
C PHE A 324 -11.75 23.67 -4.77
N GLU A 325 -11.78 24.46 -5.85
CA GLU A 325 -11.92 23.92 -7.20
C GLU A 325 -10.72 23.09 -7.63
N SER A 326 -9.50 23.46 -7.24
CA SER A 326 -8.29 22.73 -7.64
C SER A 326 -8.06 21.46 -6.83
N PHE A 327 -8.48 21.44 -5.56
CA PHE A 327 -8.12 20.36 -4.63
C PHE A 327 -9.28 19.46 -4.22
N VAL A 328 -10.54 19.90 -4.36
CA VAL A 328 -11.72 19.11 -3.95
C VAL A 328 -12.66 18.90 -5.12
N SER A 329 -13.25 19.96 -5.68
CA SER A 329 -14.32 19.78 -6.68
C SER A 329 -13.78 19.39 -8.05
N GLY A 330 -12.57 19.82 -8.39
CA GLY A 330 -12.08 19.79 -9.76
C GLY A 330 -12.81 20.82 -10.64
N PRO A 331 -12.29 21.07 -11.85
CA PRO A 331 -12.93 21.95 -12.83
C PRO A 331 -14.38 21.52 -13.08
N GLY A 332 -15.34 22.41 -12.84
CA GLY A 332 -16.76 22.14 -13.02
C GLY A 332 -17.34 21.00 -12.14
N GLY A 333 -16.68 20.65 -11.02
CA GLY A 333 -17.15 19.63 -10.08
C GLY A 333 -16.81 18.18 -10.46
N ILE A 334 -16.01 17.96 -11.50
CA ILE A 334 -15.73 16.63 -12.06
C ILE A 334 -14.96 15.72 -11.08
N ALA A 335 -14.05 16.27 -10.26
CA ALA A 335 -13.28 15.46 -9.31
C ALA A 335 -14.18 14.97 -8.17
N LEU A 336 -15.05 15.83 -7.63
CA LEU A 336 -15.99 15.43 -6.58
C LEU A 336 -17.04 14.44 -7.11
N LYS A 337 -17.47 14.61 -8.37
CA LYS A 337 -18.31 13.62 -9.05
C LYS A 337 -17.63 12.24 -9.05
N ARG A 338 -16.38 12.16 -9.51
CA ARG A 338 -15.61 10.91 -9.54
C ARG A 338 -15.36 10.34 -8.15
N ILE A 339 -15.13 11.19 -7.15
CA ILE A 339 -15.01 10.73 -5.76
C ILE A 339 -16.27 9.95 -5.37
N ASN A 340 -17.44 10.55 -5.56
CA ASN A 340 -18.73 9.99 -5.16
C ASN A 340 -19.21 8.82 -6.04
N GLU A 341 -18.79 8.75 -7.31
CA GLU A 341 -19.24 7.71 -8.24
C GLU A 341 -18.24 6.53 -8.38
N GLU A 342 -16.94 6.78 -8.19
CA GLU A 342 -15.89 5.81 -8.55
C GLU A 342 -14.93 5.48 -7.40
N VAL A 343 -14.68 6.41 -6.46
CA VAL A 343 -13.62 6.25 -5.45
C VAL A 343 -14.15 5.71 -4.13
N ILE A 344 -15.29 6.22 -3.67
CA ILE A 344 -15.91 5.84 -2.39
C ILE A 344 -17.06 4.85 -2.61
N PRO A 345 -17.46 4.08 -1.58
CA PRO A 345 -18.63 3.23 -1.64
C PRO A 345 -19.90 4.04 -1.95
N ASP A 346 -20.80 3.48 -2.75
CA ASP A 346 -22.04 4.13 -3.21
C ASP A 346 -23.05 4.43 -2.09
N GLN A 347 -22.86 3.83 -0.91
CA GLN A 347 -23.62 4.12 0.31
C GLN A 347 -23.22 5.45 0.96
N LEU A 348 -22.07 6.01 0.58
CA LEU A 348 -21.51 7.22 1.18
C LEU A 348 -21.47 8.36 0.19
N VAL A 349 -21.39 9.57 0.71
CA VAL A 349 -21.24 10.78 -0.09
C VAL A 349 -20.34 11.79 0.62
N ILE A 350 -19.54 12.50 -0.17
CA ILE A 350 -18.81 13.70 0.23
C ILE A 350 -19.45 14.89 -0.47
N THR A 351 -19.80 15.91 0.32
CA THR A 351 -20.31 17.19 -0.16
C THR A 351 -19.75 18.33 0.67
N TRP A 352 -20.24 19.55 0.46
CA TRP A 352 -19.76 20.72 1.18
C TRP A 352 -20.89 21.69 1.53
N VAL A 353 -20.66 22.46 2.58
CA VAL A 353 -21.52 23.55 3.03
C VAL A 353 -20.78 24.86 2.80
N ASP A 354 -21.41 25.77 2.07
CA ASP A 354 -20.84 27.11 1.90
C ASP A 354 -21.07 27.94 3.17
N SER A 355 -20.14 28.84 3.46
CA SER A 355 -20.28 29.82 4.52
C SER A 355 -21.53 30.66 4.27
N VAL A 356 -22.29 30.94 5.32
CA VAL A 356 -23.33 31.98 5.24
C VAL A 356 -22.60 33.32 5.05
N PRO A 357 -22.84 34.06 3.95
CA PRO A 357 -22.20 35.35 3.72
C PRO A 357 -22.47 36.24 4.93
N HIS A 358 -21.42 36.73 5.57
CA HIS A 358 -21.59 37.68 6.66
C HIS A 358 -22.30 38.89 6.09
N ARG A 359 -23.55 39.12 6.50
CA ARG A 359 -24.30 40.31 6.08
C ARG A 359 -23.63 41.51 6.71
N VAL A 360 -22.71 42.13 5.96
CA VAL A 360 -22.16 43.44 6.30
C VAL A 360 -23.35 44.38 6.47
N SER A 361 -23.47 44.97 7.65
CA SER A 361 -24.59 45.86 7.98
C SER A 361 -24.77 46.90 6.87
N HIS A 362 -26.01 47.11 6.43
CA HIS A 362 -26.37 48.11 5.40
C HIS A 362 -25.92 49.55 5.74
N ARG A 363 -25.44 49.78 6.96
CA ARG A 363 -24.88 51.05 7.42
C ARG A 363 -23.48 51.34 6.88
N VAL A 364 -22.78 50.36 6.30
CA VAL A 364 -21.47 50.59 5.67
C VAL A 364 -21.70 51.05 4.22
N PRO A 365 -21.25 52.26 3.83
CA PRO A 365 -21.25 52.68 2.43
C PRO A 365 -20.52 51.64 1.58
N ASN A 366 -21.07 51.28 0.43
CA ASN A 366 -20.56 50.24 -0.45
C ASN A 366 -20.58 48.80 0.11
N TRP A 367 -21.43 48.46 1.09
CA TRP A 367 -21.54 47.10 1.65
C TRP A 367 -21.70 45.97 0.60
N LYS A 368 -22.24 46.27 -0.58
CA LYS A 368 -22.34 45.31 -1.71
C LYS A 368 -20.98 44.91 -2.29
N GLU A 369 -20.00 45.80 -2.26
CA GLU A 369 -18.61 45.52 -2.70
C GLU A 369 -17.87 44.64 -1.69
N TYR A 370 -18.34 44.58 -0.44
CA TYR A 370 -17.78 43.77 0.65
C TYR A 370 -18.56 42.49 0.92
N GLN A 371 -19.55 42.14 0.08
CA GLN A 371 -20.17 40.81 0.17
C GLN A 371 -19.16 39.79 -0.36
N GLU A 372 -18.49 39.10 0.57
CA GLU A 372 -17.70 37.93 0.24
C GLU A 372 -18.59 36.92 -0.48
N GLU A 373 -18.11 36.42 -1.62
CA GLU A 373 -18.77 35.30 -2.28
C GLU A 373 -18.84 34.11 -1.31
N PRO A 374 -19.96 33.37 -1.30
CA PRO A 374 -20.07 32.18 -0.46
C PRO A 374 -18.90 31.23 -0.80
N TRP A 375 -18.11 30.90 0.21
CA TRP A 375 -16.97 30.01 0.07
C TRP A 375 -17.27 28.68 0.76
N PRO A 376 -16.74 27.54 0.27
CA PRO A 376 -16.91 26.24 0.93
C PRO A 376 -16.30 26.23 2.33
N GLU A 377 -17.13 26.30 3.36
CA GLU A 377 -16.70 26.40 4.76
C GLU A 377 -16.30 25.05 5.32
N ARG A 378 -17.08 24.03 4.99
CA ARG A 378 -16.98 22.70 5.59
C ARG A 378 -17.17 21.62 4.54
N LEU A 379 -16.37 20.56 4.64
CA LEU A 379 -16.66 19.29 3.98
C LEU A 379 -17.52 18.44 4.91
N VAL A 380 -18.51 17.78 4.32
CA VAL A 380 -19.44 16.91 5.02
C VAL A 380 -19.33 15.52 4.42
N VAL A 381 -19.13 14.53 5.28
CA VAL A 381 -19.17 13.11 4.94
C VAL A 381 -20.42 12.51 5.56
N GLY A 382 -21.12 11.66 4.84
CA GLY A 382 -22.28 10.98 5.39
C GLY A 382 -22.83 9.90 4.49
N PHE A 383 -24.02 9.42 4.82
CA PHE A 383 -24.72 8.44 4.01
C PHE A 383 -25.37 9.12 2.80
N SER A 384 -25.31 8.42 1.67
CA SER A 384 -26.01 8.79 0.44
C SER A 384 -27.53 8.76 0.66
N ASP A 385 -28.27 9.62 -0.04
CA ASP A 385 -29.75 9.66 -0.02
C ASP A 385 -30.40 8.36 -0.51
N ARG A 386 -29.62 7.49 -1.13
CA ARG A 386 -30.00 6.14 -1.56
C ARG A 386 -30.09 5.14 -0.40
N MET A 387 -29.52 5.47 0.76
CA MET A 387 -29.53 4.60 1.93
C MET A 387 -30.83 4.74 2.70
N SER A 388 -31.42 3.61 3.10
CA SER A 388 -32.55 3.64 4.03
C SER A 388 -32.06 3.88 5.46
N PRO A 389 -32.88 4.51 6.33
CA PRO A 389 -32.51 4.72 7.74
C PRO A 389 -32.15 3.42 8.47
N ALA A 390 -32.79 2.31 8.13
CA ALA A 390 -32.45 0.99 8.68
C ALA A 390 -31.05 0.53 8.27
N ALA A 391 -30.61 0.85 7.05
CA ALA A 391 -29.28 0.50 6.56
C ALA A 391 -28.18 1.37 7.20
N VAL A 392 -28.48 2.62 7.54
CA VAL A 392 -27.58 3.53 8.28
C VAL A 392 -27.16 2.94 9.63
N ALA A 393 -28.08 2.28 10.34
CA ALA A 393 -27.82 1.67 11.63
C ALA A 393 -26.99 0.36 11.57
N LEU A 394 -26.75 -0.20 10.37
CA LEU A 394 -25.98 -1.43 10.24
C LEU A 394 -24.49 -1.17 10.47
N GLN A 395 -23.89 -1.93 11.39
CA GLN A 395 -22.47 -1.83 11.75
C GLN A 395 -21.51 -1.83 10.55
N PRO A 396 -21.70 -2.65 9.48
CA PRO A 396 -20.82 -2.58 8.31
C PRO A 396 -20.82 -1.21 7.63
N ASN A 397 -21.97 -0.53 7.55
CA ASN A 397 -22.08 0.78 6.90
C ASN A 397 -21.49 1.88 7.76
N GLN A 398 -21.69 1.80 9.08
CA GLN A 398 -21.02 2.69 10.04
C GLN A 398 -19.49 2.57 9.95
N ARG A 399 -18.96 1.35 9.77
CA ARG A 399 -17.53 1.13 9.56
C ARG A 399 -17.02 1.74 8.25
N LEU A 400 -17.79 1.65 7.17
CA LEU A 400 -17.44 2.32 5.91
C LEU A 400 -17.38 3.85 6.10
N LEU A 401 -18.36 4.42 6.80
CA LEU A 401 -18.40 5.86 7.09
C LEU A 401 -17.19 6.28 7.94
N HIS A 402 -16.86 5.53 8.99
CA HIS A 402 -15.67 5.75 9.82
C HIS A 402 -14.37 5.69 9.00
N ASP A 403 -14.19 4.65 8.18
CA ASP A 403 -13.00 4.50 7.35
C ASP A 403 -12.82 5.67 6.37
N LEU A 404 -13.92 6.13 5.75
CA LEU A 404 -13.90 7.30 4.86
C LEU A 404 -13.61 8.59 5.63
N TRP A 405 -14.22 8.75 6.80
CA TRP A 405 -14.05 9.91 7.66
C TRP A 405 -12.60 10.11 8.10
N GLU A 406 -11.93 9.03 8.52
CA GLU A 406 -10.52 9.04 8.88
C GLU A 406 -9.63 9.50 7.72
N ASP A 407 -9.97 9.12 6.48
CA ASP A 407 -9.23 9.59 5.31
C ASP A 407 -9.47 11.06 4.99
N VAL A 408 -10.72 11.51 5.08
CA VAL A 408 -11.04 12.94 4.87
C VAL A 408 -10.38 13.80 5.93
N CYS A 409 -10.34 13.35 7.19
CA CYS A 409 -9.59 14.01 8.25
C CYS A 409 -8.09 14.03 7.96
N GLY A 410 -7.50 12.89 7.58
CA GLY A 410 -6.08 12.80 7.22
C GLY A 410 -5.71 13.75 6.07
N TRP A 411 -6.57 13.84 5.06
CA TRP A 411 -6.42 14.81 3.97
C TRP A 411 -6.51 16.26 4.47
N ALA A 412 -7.51 16.57 5.30
CA ALA A 412 -7.70 17.92 5.82
C ALA A 412 -6.51 18.34 6.68
N TYR A 413 -6.00 17.48 7.55
CA TYR A 413 -4.79 17.75 8.34
C TYR A 413 -3.58 18.06 7.44
N ALA A 414 -3.35 17.27 6.38
CA ALA A 414 -2.27 17.54 5.41
C ALA A 414 -2.45 18.91 4.71
N ALA A 415 -3.68 19.24 4.34
CA ALA A 415 -4.01 20.54 3.73
C ALA A 415 -3.77 21.72 4.70
N TRP A 416 -4.16 21.58 5.97
CA TRP A 416 -3.91 22.57 7.02
C TRP A 416 -2.42 22.75 7.34
N GLN A 417 -1.60 21.70 7.14
CA GLN A 417 -0.14 21.77 7.28
C GLN A 417 0.56 22.38 6.05
N GLY A 418 -0.18 22.78 5.01
CA GLY A 418 0.38 23.38 3.80
C GLY A 418 0.81 22.38 2.72
N TYR A 419 0.40 21.11 2.84
CA TYR A 419 0.68 20.05 1.87
C TYR A 419 -0.63 19.50 1.25
N PRO A 420 -1.48 20.34 0.63
CA PRO A 420 -2.73 19.84 0.05
C PRO A 420 -2.42 18.94 -1.15
N GLU A 421 -3.00 17.74 -1.15
CA GLU A 421 -3.11 16.87 -2.32
C GLU A 421 -4.53 16.98 -2.89
N ILE A 422 -4.74 16.67 -4.17
CA ILE A 422 -6.09 16.57 -4.72
C ILE A 422 -6.84 15.46 -3.97
N LEU A 423 -7.98 15.77 -3.36
CA LEU A 423 -8.76 14.85 -2.50
C LEU A 423 -9.06 13.53 -3.23
N GLU A 424 -9.42 13.58 -4.51
CA GLU A 424 -9.66 12.39 -5.35
C GLU A 424 -8.44 11.44 -5.34
N LYS A 425 -7.24 11.98 -5.56
CA LYS A 425 -5.99 11.19 -5.58
C LYS A 425 -5.65 10.64 -4.20
N PHE A 426 -5.83 11.47 -3.16
CA PHE A 426 -5.58 11.07 -1.78
C PHE A 426 -6.48 9.91 -1.37
N LEU A 427 -7.79 10.04 -1.58
CA LEU A 427 -8.78 9.00 -1.24
C LEU A 427 -8.54 7.72 -2.06
N ALA A 428 -8.24 7.85 -3.35
CA ALA A 428 -7.90 6.70 -4.20
C ALA A 428 -6.68 5.95 -3.66
N ARG A 429 -5.61 6.67 -3.27
CA ARG A 429 -4.42 6.07 -2.65
C ARG A 429 -4.73 5.37 -1.32
N ARG A 430 -5.54 5.96 -0.45
CA ARG A 430 -5.91 5.35 0.85
C ARG A 430 -6.76 4.10 0.69
N THR A 431 -7.74 4.15 -0.21
CA THR A 431 -8.55 2.98 -0.57
C THR A 431 -7.67 1.86 -1.13
N MET A 432 -6.68 2.20 -1.95
CA MET A 432 -5.66 1.28 -2.45
C MET A 432 -4.80 0.64 -1.34
N GLU A 433 -4.29 1.45 -0.41
CA GLU A 433 -3.51 0.99 0.75
C GLU A 433 -4.31 0.02 1.62
N ARG A 434 -5.58 0.33 1.91
CA ARG A 434 -6.48 -0.56 2.67
C ARG A 434 -6.73 -1.87 1.95
N MET A 435 -6.98 -1.84 0.64
CA MET A 435 -7.13 -3.06 -0.15
C MET A 435 -5.85 -3.90 -0.15
N ALA A 436 -4.69 -3.25 -0.27
CA ALA A 436 -3.39 -3.92 -0.20
C ALA A 436 -3.15 -4.55 1.18
N LEU A 437 -3.48 -3.84 2.27
CA LEU A 437 -3.37 -4.34 3.64
C LEU A 437 -4.29 -5.53 3.88
N LYS A 438 -5.57 -5.43 3.50
CA LYS A 438 -6.53 -6.55 3.56
C LYS A 438 -6.01 -7.77 2.80
N PHE A 439 -5.42 -7.55 1.63
CA PHE A 439 -4.87 -8.64 0.82
C PHE A 439 -3.60 -9.26 1.40
N SER A 440 -2.72 -8.42 1.96
CA SER A 440 -1.50 -8.86 2.67
C SER A 440 -1.86 -9.69 3.89
N MET A 441 -2.83 -9.22 4.68
CA MET A 441 -3.41 -9.94 5.81
C MET A 441 -4.01 -11.27 5.36
N ARG A 442 -4.87 -11.30 4.34
CA ARG A 442 -5.43 -12.56 3.79
C ARG A 442 -4.33 -13.53 3.34
N SER A 443 -3.28 -13.04 2.69
CA SER A 443 -2.16 -13.87 2.23
C SER A 443 -1.29 -14.38 3.38
N ARG A 444 -1.17 -13.62 4.47
CA ARG A 444 -0.49 -14.06 5.71
C ARG A 444 -1.35 -15.09 6.44
N ILE A 445 -2.65 -14.84 6.57
CA ILE A 445 -3.63 -15.74 7.18
C ILE A 445 -3.64 -17.07 6.42
N LYS A 446 -3.80 -17.06 5.09
CA LYS A 446 -3.75 -18.28 4.27
C LYS A 446 -2.45 -19.07 4.43
N ARG A 447 -1.31 -18.38 4.51
CA ARG A 447 -0.02 -19.04 4.75
C ARG A 447 0.09 -19.62 6.16
N HIS A 448 -0.42 -18.92 7.18
CA HIS A 448 -0.46 -19.46 8.54
C HIS A 448 -1.38 -20.66 8.62
N ILE A 449 -2.58 -20.57 8.04
CA ILE A 449 -3.51 -21.69 7.90
C ILE A 449 -2.81 -22.86 7.21
N ALA A 450 -2.17 -22.68 6.05
CA ALA A 450 -1.47 -23.77 5.36
C ALA A 450 -0.30 -24.38 6.16
N LEU A 451 0.43 -23.56 6.94
CA LEU A 451 1.48 -24.06 7.83
C LEU A 451 0.89 -24.88 8.98
N MET A 452 -0.24 -24.44 9.53
CA MET A 452 -0.98 -25.17 10.56
C MET A 452 -1.64 -26.43 10.02
N GLU A 453 -2.21 -26.41 8.82
CA GLU A 453 -2.74 -27.59 8.15
C GLU A 453 -1.67 -28.67 8.02
N ALA A 454 -0.41 -28.26 7.79
CA ALA A 454 0.72 -29.17 7.72
C ALA A 454 1.21 -29.65 9.10
N SER A 455 1.11 -28.83 10.16
CA SER A 455 1.62 -29.19 11.49
C SER A 455 0.58 -29.80 12.42
N GLU A 456 -0.70 -29.52 12.22
CA GLU A 456 -1.82 -29.80 13.14
C GLU A 456 -3.11 -30.14 12.35
N PRO A 457 -3.20 -31.33 11.75
CA PRO A 457 -4.34 -31.73 10.90
C PRO A 457 -5.69 -31.78 11.64
N GLU A 458 -5.69 -31.84 12.97
CA GLU A 458 -6.88 -31.79 13.82
C GLU A 458 -7.64 -30.46 13.65
N VAL A 459 -6.95 -29.36 13.34
CA VAL A 459 -7.54 -28.04 13.11
C VAL A 459 -8.44 -28.03 11.87
N LEU A 460 -8.14 -28.84 10.86
CA LEU A 460 -8.98 -28.99 9.68
C LEU A 460 -10.29 -29.71 9.99
N ALA A 461 -10.27 -30.66 10.91
CA ALA A 461 -11.48 -31.35 11.36
C ALA A 461 -12.43 -30.39 12.10
N PHE A 462 -11.88 -29.42 12.83
CA PHE A 462 -12.67 -28.34 13.45
C PHE A 462 -13.25 -27.42 12.40
N LEU A 463 -12.48 -27.04 11.37
CA LEU A 463 -12.94 -26.12 10.32
C LEU A 463 -14.07 -26.65 9.45
N ALA A 464 -14.25 -27.98 9.40
CA ALA A 464 -15.37 -28.61 8.72
C ALA A 464 -16.67 -28.61 9.57
N GLU A 465 -16.57 -28.36 10.88
CA GLU A 465 -17.69 -28.26 11.79
C GLU A 465 -18.44 -26.95 11.57
N ARG A 466 -19.76 -27.02 11.35
CA ARG A 466 -20.60 -25.84 11.07
C ARG A 466 -21.36 -25.31 12.29
N GLN A 467 -21.33 -26.03 13.41
CA GLN A 467 -22.00 -25.61 14.64
C GLN A 467 -21.05 -24.74 15.47
N GLU A 468 -21.44 -23.48 15.67
CA GLU A 468 -20.62 -22.44 16.34
C GLU A 468 -20.21 -22.85 17.76
N ASP A 469 -21.16 -23.34 18.57
CA ASP A 469 -20.90 -23.75 19.96
C ASP A 469 -19.89 -24.90 20.06
N VAL A 470 -20.04 -25.90 19.19
CA VAL A 470 -19.15 -27.07 19.11
C VAL A 470 -17.76 -26.64 18.64
N LEU A 471 -17.69 -25.66 17.74
CA LEU A 471 -16.42 -25.11 17.26
C LEU A 471 -15.68 -24.34 18.35
N LEU A 472 -16.39 -23.53 19.15
CA LEU A 472 -15.80 -22.76 20.25
C LEU A 472 -15.26 -23.67 21.38
N GLU A 473 -15.99 -24.73 21.75
CA GLU A 473 -15.53 -25.70 22.74
C GLU A 473 -14.27 -26.44 22.27
N LYS A 474 -14.26 -26.90 21.01
CA LYS A 474 -13.10 -27.57 20.39
C LYS A 474 -11.90 -26.63 20.26
N LEU A 475 -12.13 -25.35 19.93
CA LEU A 475 -11.07 -24.34 19.87
C LEU A 475 -10.48 -24.03 21.26
N ASP A 476 -11.30 -23.93 22.31
CA ASP A 476 -10.83 -23.71 23.68
C ASP A 476 -9.94 -24.88 24.15
N ALA A 477 -10.39 -26.12 23.95
CA ALA A 477 -9.61 -27.32 24.24
C ALA A 477 -8.28 -27.35 23.44
N TRP A 478 -8.33 -27.01 22.15
CA TRP A 478 -7.15 -26.99 21.29
C TRP A 478 -6.13 -25.89 21.68
N VAL A 479 -6.59 -24.69 22.02
CA VAL A 479 -5.72 -23.57 22.44
C VAL A 479 -4.85 -23.97 23.63
N PHE A 480 -5.42 -24.67 24.61
CA PHE A 480 -4.71 -25.04 25.85
C PHE A 480 -4.02 -26.41 25.81
N ALA A 481 -4.22 -27.23 24.77
CA ALA A 481 -3.69 -28.60 24.69
C ALA A 481 -2.15 -28.70 24.75
N GLN A 482 -1.42 -27.65 24.38
CA GLN A 482 0.06 -27.61 24.45
C GLN A 482 0.58 -26.74 25.62
N GLY A 483 -0.27 -26.43 26.60
CA GLY A 483 0.08 -25.61 27.75
C GLY A 483 0.02 -24.10 27.48
N LYS A 484 0.11 -23.31 28.56
CA LYS A 484 -0.12 -21.85 28.54
C LYS A 484 0.81 -21.08 27.60
N ASN A 485 2.06 -21.53 27.46
CA ASN A 485 3.06 -20.86 26.61
C ASN A 485 2.70 -20.89 25.12
N MET A 486 1.94 -21.91 24.69
CA MET A 486 1.48 -22.04 23.30
C MET A 486 0.06 -21.49 23.08
N ALA A 487 -0.66 -21.16 24.15
CA ALA A 487 -2.04 -20.72 24.07
C ALA A 487 -2.17 -19.35 23.37
N ARG A 488 -1.29 -18.38 23.65
CA ARG A 488 -1.35 -17.05 23.01
C ARG A 488 -1.14 -17.08 21.48
N PRO A 489 -0.13 -17.78 20.93
CA PRO A 489 -0.02 -18.01 19.48
C PRO A 489 -1.25 -18.72 18.89
N ARG A 490 -1.79 -19.73 19.58
CA ARG A 490 -2.96 -20.50 19.13
C ARG A 490 -4.25 -19.68 19.14
N VAL A 491 -4.43 -18.78 20.10
CA VAL A 491 -5.55 -17.82 20.11
C VAL A 491 -5.50 -16.87 18.92
N GLN A 492 -4.32 -16.33 18.59
CA GLN A 492 -4.18 -15.49 17.40
C GLN A 492 -4.53 -16.25 16.12
N VAL A 493 -4.15 -17.52 16.06
CA VAL A 493 -4.48 -18.43 14.97
C VAL A 493 -5.99 -18.68 14.89
N ALA A 494 -6.64 -19.06 15.99
CA ALA A 494 -8.08 -19.28 16.06
C ALA A 494 -8.86 -18.04 15.60
N ARG A 495 -8.43 -16.85 16.05
CA ARG A 495 -8.97 -15.56 15.62
C ARG A 495 -8.81 -15.35 14.11
N MET A 496 -7.63 -15.64 13.55
CA MET A 496 -7.38 -15.48 12.11
C MET A 496 -8.19 -16.43 11.26
N ILE A 497 -8.35 -17.69 11.70
CA ILE A 497 -9.21 -18.68 11.07
C ILE A 497 -10.65 -18.17 11.05
N TRP A 498 -11.14 -17.71 12.19
CA TRP A 498 -12.52 -17.26 12.35
C TRP A 498 -12.83 -16.03 11.51
N LEU A 499 -11.93 -15.03 11.53
CA LEU A 499 -12.03 -13.84 10.68
C LEU A 499 -12.05 -14.21 9.18
N GLY A 500 -11.35 -15.27 8.80
CA GLY A 500 -11.39 -15.82 7.44
C GLY A 500 -12.74 -16.46 7.06
N GLN A 501 -13.50 -16.99 8.03
CA GLN A 501 -14.83 -17.58 7.79
C GLN A 501 -15.96 -16.54 7.85
N THR A 502 -15.84 -15.48 8.66
CA THR A 502 -16.89 -14.44 8.80
C THR A 502 -17.18 -13.66 7.52
N GLU A 503 -16.24 -13.60 6.56
CA GLU A 503 -16.49 -12.98 5.25
C GLU A 503 -17.49 -13.76 4.36
N VAL A 504 -17.88 -14.98 4.76
CA VAL A 504 -18.93 -15.79 4.09
C VAL A 504 -20.34 -15.45 4.62
N GLY A 505 -20.48 -14.50 5.56
CA GLY A 505 -21.76 -13.91 5.95
C GLY A 505 -22.64 -14.78 6.85
N GLN A 506 -22.06 -15.72 7.61
CA GLN A 506 -22.83 -16.70 8.39
C GLN A 506 -22.60 -16.71 9.90
N VAL A 507 -21.76 -15.83 10.46
CA VAL A 507 -21.34 -15.97 11.87
C VAL A 507 -21.39 -14.65 12.62
N ASP A 508 -21.87 -14.69 13.87
CA ASP A 508 -22.04 -13.55 14.75
C ASP A 508 -20.69 -13.10 15.36
N LEU A 509 -20.23 -11.91 14.99
CA LEU A 509 -18.97 -11.34 15.49
C LEU A 509 -19.00 -11.03 16.99
N VAL A 510 -20.18 -10.90 17.60
CA VAL A 510 -20.35 -10.59 19.03
C VAL A 510 -19.89 -11.76 19.89
N ASN A 511 -20.28 -12.99 19.55
CA ASN A 511 -19.91 -14.19 20.31
C ASN A 511 -18.39 -14.45 20.28
N VAL A 512 -17.75 -14.12 19.17
CA VAL A 512 -16.30 -14.32 18.97
C VAL A 512 -15.50 -13.36 19.81
N ASN A 513 -15.88 -12.08 19.82
CA ASN A 513 -15.19 -11.09 20.65
C ASN A 513 -15.34 -11.43 22.12
N LYS A 514 -16.54 -11.85 22.55
CA LYS A 514 -16.78 -12.32 23.92
C LYS A 514 -15.93 -13.55 24.25
N TRP A 515 -15.87 -14.55 23.37
CA TRP A 515 -15.02 -15.72 23.55
C TRP A 515 -13.53 -15.36 23.64
N MET A 516 -13.06 -14.41 22.82
CA MET A 516 -11.70 -13.90 22.86
C MET A 516 -11.39 -13.15 24.17
N GLU A 517 -12.34 -12.40 24.72
CA GLU A 517 -12.24 -11.75 26.03
C GLU A 517 -12.19 -12.78 27.16
N ASP A 518 -13.06 -13.79 27.12
CA ASP A 518 -13.08 -14.90 28.07
C ASP A 518 -11.75 -15.67 28.05
N LEU A 519 -11.17 -15.89 26.85
CA LEU A 519 -9.86 -16.51 26.69
C LEU A 519 -8.71 -15.64 27.18
N ALA A 520 -8.78 -14.32 26.97
CA ALA A 520 -7.81 -13.39 27.52
C ALA A 520 -7.82 -13.39 29.05
N GLY A 521 -8.97 -13.64 29.69
CA GLY A 521 -9.06 -13.81 31.14
C GLY A 521 -8.53 -15.16 31.66
N LYS A 522 -8.48 -16.20 30.82
CA LYS A 522 -7.91 -17.52 31.16
C LYS A 522 -6.39 -17.60 30.99
N LEU A 523 -5.84 -16.81 30.05
CA LEU A 523 -4.40 -16.66 29.80
C LEU A 523 -3.74 -15.90 30.95
#